data_AF-A0A5C0SN36-F1
#
_entry.id   AF-A0A5C0SN36-F1
#
_cell.length_a   1.000
_cell.length_b   1.000
_cell.length_c   1.000
_cell.angle_alpha   90.00
_cell.angle_beta   90.00
_cell.angle_gamma   90.00
#
_symmetry.space_group_name_H-M   'P 1'
#
loop_
_entity.id
_entity.type
_entity.pdbx_description
1 polymer ?
#
loop_
_entity_poly.entity_id
_entity_poly.type
_entity_poly.pdbx_seq_one_letter_code
_entity_poly.pdbx_strand_id
1 'polypeptide(L)'
;MKRLAALIVLIMFTLTPIVKACMSPADTYAVEVVLNKPGITYRPYPAFNALHNAIVKNGTFIFRSHYDRRLYVRLWNESDGPHLRVQIPVEWKTIDVSRASLNLSILITEETLEKLRADGWNVTDNTTFERNGVRISLTPVTGKECTSDADCATGGCSGEVCAPKKEAREIVTPCVYKPWYDCLSLTSCGCVRYFELEVEGVNRSDDEVNAAVKDFLSAFGISCDVPLTLVKTSVTRLSPSLDPSEVNASKALKAELEWLIETGALRMDESDVEGVLRAAEWGNAGHNSHIGWYETGNGTFAWIPYDESLNPLLVRCFTREVPVYELPNGTAYVGPTLTKPPSGDSTTTSGSTKGEVCGPGIVVLLALIAALAGRR
;
A
#
# COMPACT_ATOMS: atom_id res chain seq x y z
N MET A 1 -20.05 -45.87 -2.52
CA MET A 1 -20.58 -44.50 -2.74
C MET A 1 -20.06 -43.48 -1.71
N LYS A 2 -20.22 -43.69 -0.39
CA LYS A 2 -19.74 -42.73 0.64
C LYS A 2 -18.23 -42.39 0.57
N ARG A 3 -17.38 -43.36 0.23
CA ARG A 3 -15.92 -43.15 0.06
C ARG A 3 -15.54 -42.39 -1.23
N LEU A 4 -16.35 -42.50 -2.28
CA LEU A 4 -16.15 -41.77 -3.53
C LEU A 4 -16.57 -40.31 -3.37
N ALA A 5 -17.67 -40.06 -2.65
CA ALA A 5 -18.12 -38.71 -2.30
C ALA A 5 -17.09 -37.97 -1.43
N ALA A 6 -16.50 -38.64 -0.43
CA ALA A 6 -15.45 -38.05 0.41
C ALA A 6 -14.18 -37.67 -0.39
N LEU A 7 -13.81 -38.49 -1.39
CA LEU A 7 -12.67 -38.20 -2.26
C LEU A 7 -12.94 -37.01 -3.19
N ILE A 8 -14.16 -36.90 -3.73
CA ILE A 8 -14.58 -35.77 -4.58
C ILE A 8 -14.60 -34.46 -3.78
N VAL A 9 -15.08 -34.49 -2.52
CA VAL A 9 -15.04 -33.32 -1.63
C VAL A 9 -13.60 -32.92 -1.31
N LEU A 10 -12.72 -33.89 -1.01
CA LEU A 10 -11.31 -33.61 -0.73
C LEU A 10 -10.58 -33.03 -1.95
N ILE A 11 -10.86 -33.53 -3.16
CA ILE A 11 -10.28 -33.04 -4.42
C ILE A 11 -10.83 -31.65 -4.76
N MET A 12 -12.10 -31.35 -4.47
CA MET A 12 -12.62 -29.98 -4.59
C MET A 12 -11.93 -29.00 -3.63
N PHE A 13 -11.51 -29.44 -2.44
CA PHE A 13 -10.77 -28.59 -1.49
C PHE A 13 -9.29 -28.37 -1.87
N THR A 14 -8.69 -29.25 -2.68
CA THR A 14 -7.27 -29.13 -3.09
C THR A 14 -7.06 -28.53 -4.48
N LEU A 15 -8.12 -28.48 -5.30
CA LEU A 15 -8.08 -27.91 -6.66
C LEU A 15 -8.68 -26.51 -6.76
N THR A 16 -9.20 -25.93 -5.68
CA THR A 16 -9.50 -24.49 -5.70
C THR A 16 -8.18 -23.73 -5.72
N PRO A 17 -7.87 -22.99 -6.80
CA PRO A 17 -6.78 -22.03 -6.72
C PRO A 17 -7.17 -21.08 -5.59
N ILE A 18 -6.39 -21.09 -4.51
CA ILE A 18 -6.45 -20.04 -3.51
C ILE A 18 -5.92 -18.82 -4.25
N VAL A 19 -6.78 -18.10 -4.95
CA VAL A 19 -6.49 -16.76 -5.45
C VAL A 19 -6.31 -15.94 -4.18
N LYS A 20 -5.06 -15.84 -3.72
CA LYS A 20 -4.72 -15.03 -2.55
C LYS A 20 -4.81 -13.58 -3.00
N ALA A 21 -6.00 -13.01 -2.85
CA ALA A 21 -6.22 -11.59 -2.86
C ALA A 21 -5.32 -10.95 -1.78
N CYS A 22 -4.18 -10.40 -2.17
CA CYS A 22 -3.22 -9.73 -1.28
C CYS A 22 -2.99 -8.31 -1.73
N MET A 23 -2.78 -7.43 -0.75
CA MET A 23 -2.45 -6.03 -0.97
C MET A 23 -1.10 -5.94 -1.69
N SER A 24 -1.02 -5.07 -2.70
CA SER A 24 0.25 -4.72 -3.31
C SER A 24 0.72 -3.38 -2.77
N PRO A 25 1.99 -3.22 -2.37
CA PRO A 25 2.54 -1.89 -2.08
C PRO A 25 2.46 -0.93 -3.27
N ALA A 26 2.23 -1.44 -4.49
CA ALA A 26 2.00 -0.61 -5.67
C ALA A 26 0.62 0.08 -5.68
N ASP A 27 -0.32 -0.40 -4.86
CA ASP A 27 -1.68 0.14 -4.78
C ASP A 27 -1.68 1.60 -4.27
N THR A 28 -0.71 1.99 -3.43
CA THR A 28 -0.54 3.38 -2.96
C THR A 28 -0.23 4.37 -4.09
N TYR A 29 0.16 3.88 -5.27
CA TYR A 29 0.51 4.68 -6.45
C TYR A 29 -0.44 4.44 -7.62
N ALA A 30 -1.65 3.95 -7.31
CA ALA A 30 -2.69 3.67 -8.29
C ALA A 30 -4.04 4.21 -7.82
N VAL A 31 -4.95 4.37 -8.77
CA VAL A 31 -6.38 4.57 -8.53
C VAL A 31 -7.13 3.54 -9.37
N GLU A 32 -8.12 2.88 -8.79
CA GLU A 32 -8.87 1.79 -9.40
C GLU A 32 -10.36 1.97 -9.15
N VAL A 33 -11.17 1.80 -10.19
CA VAL A 33 -12.63 1.77 -10.09
C VAL A 33 -13.18 0.45 -10.60
N VAL A 34 -14.11 -0.12 -9.84
CA VAL A 34 -14.93 -1.28 -10.23
C VAL A 34 -16.29 -0.77 -10.67
N LEU A 35 -16.61 -0.95 -11.94
CA LEU A 35 -17.81 -0.42 -12.59
C LEU A 35 -19.03 -1.33 -12.31
N ASN A 36 -19.36 -1.52 -11.04
CA ASN A 36 -20.33 -2.50 -10.53
C ASN A 36 -21.76 -1.95 -10.33
N LYS A 37 -21.99 -0.65 -10.54
CA LYS A 37 -23.34 -0.06 -10.42
C LYS A 37 -24.31 -0.66 -11.45
N PRO A 38 -25.49 -1.13 -11.04
CA PRO A 38 -26.51 -1.59 -11.98
C PRO A 38 -26.87 -0.53 -13.03
N GLY A 39 -26.92 -0.93 -14.29
CA GLY A 39 -27.20 -0.04 -15.42
C GLY A 39 -25.96 0.42 -16.19
N ILE A 40 -24.76 0.35 -15.59
CA ILE A 40 -23.51 0.56 -16.32
C ILE A 40 -23.28 -0.60 -17.28
N THR A 41 -22.92 -0.28 -18.52
CA THR A 41 -22.64 -1.28 -19.55
C THR A 41 -21.20 -1.16 -20.02
N TYR A 42 -20.42 -2.22 -19.84
CA TYR A 42 -19.06 -2.36 -20.38
C TYR A 42 -19.03 -3.41 -21.50
N ARG A 43 -18.64 -2.97 -22.70
CA ARG A 43 -18.55 -3.79 -23.92
C ARG A 43 -17.29 -3.40 -24.69
N PRO A 44 -16.11 -3.84 -24.24
CA PRO A 44 -14.86 -3.50 -24.91
C PRO A 44 -14.84 -4.02 -26.35
N TYR A 45 -15.55 -5.11 -26.65
CA TYR A 45 -15.77 -5.56 -28.02
C TYR A 45 -17.19 -5.17 -28.49
N PRO A 46 -17.37 -4.72 -29.75
CA PRO A 46 -16.38 -4.66 -30.83
C PRO A 46 -15.50 -3.39 -30.83
N ALA A 47 -15.70 -2.43 -29.91
CA ALA A 47 -14.99 -1.15 -29.90
C ALA A 47 -13.46 -1.32 -30.00
N PHE A 48 -12.90 -2.33 -29.33
CA PHE A 48 -11.48 -2.61 -29.24
C PHE A 48 -11.02 -3.68 -30.25
N ASN A 49 -11.83 -4.02 -31.26
CA ASN A 49 -11.46 -4.98 -32.30
C ASN A 49 -10.20 -4.55 -33.09
N ALA A 50 -9.92 -3.25 -33.14
CA ALA A 50 -8.74 -2.68 -33.77
C ALA A 50 -8.01 -1.72 -32.82
N LEU A 51 -7.82 -2.16 -31.57
CA LEU A 51 -7.06 -1.42 -30.58
C LEU A 51 -5.56 -1.48 -30.90
N HIS A 52 -4.93 -0.31 -31.01
CA HIS A 52 -3.48 -0.16 -31.22
C HIS A 52 -2.80 0.38 -29.96
N ASN A 53 -1.46 0.28 -29.91
CA ASN A 53 -0.62 0.73 -28.80
C ASN A 53 -1.00 0.17 -27.42
N ALA A 54 -1.54 -1.05 -27.39
CA ALA A 54 -1.93 -1.75 -26.18
C ALA A 54 -1.41 -3.19 -26.17
N ILE A 55 -1.11 -3.70 -24.99
CA ILE A 55 -0.92 -5.13 -24.74
C ILE A 55 -2.31 -5.72 -24.44
N VAL A 56 -2.69 -6.77 -25.16
CA VAL A 56 -3.94 -7.50 -24.93
C VAL A 56 -3.60 -8.94 -24.53
N LYS A 57 -3.90 -9.30 -23.29
CA LYS A 57 -3.63 -10.64 -22.75
C LYS A 57 -4.79 -11.11 -21.88
N ASN A 58 -5.37 -12.27 -22.21
CA ASN A 58 -6.47 -12.89 -21.45
C ASN A 58 -7.66 -11.93 -21.18
N GLY A 59 -8.02 -11.10 -22.17
CA GLY A 59 -9.09 -10.12 -22.02
C GLY A 59 -8.74 -8.90 -21.15
N THR A 60 -7.48 -8.79 -20.70
CA THR A 60 -6.93 -7.60 -20.06
C THR A 60 -6.26 -6.72 -21.11
N PHE A 61 -6.58 -5.44 -21.12
CA PHE A 61 -5.97 -4.42 -21.96
C PHE A 61 -5.04 -3.55 -21.11
N ILE A 62 -3.82 -3.33 -21.58
CA ILE A 62 -2.81 -2.54 -20.88
C ILE A 62 -2.19 -1.55 -21.86
N PHE A 63 -2.25 -0.26 -21.55
CA PHE A 63 -1.79 0.80 -22.45
C PHE A 63 -1.34 2.04 -21.66
N ARG A 64 -0.70 2.99 -22.34
CA ARG A 64 -0.32 4.27 -21.72
C ARG A 64 -1.53 5.18 -21.59
N SER A 65 -1.64 5.86 -20.45
CA SER A 65 -2.75 6.77 -20.18
C SER A 65 -2.86 7.88 -21.22
N HIS A 66 -4.10 8.27 -21.53
CA HIS A 66 -4.45 9.40 -22.38
C HIS A 66 -4.19 10.75 -21.68
N TYR A 67 -4.08 10.76 -20.34
CA TYR A 67 -3.76 11.95 -19.55
C TYR A 67 -2.26 12.25 -19.50
N ASP A 68 -1.44 11.28 -19.06
CA ASP A 68 0.02 11.41 -19.01
C ASP A 68 0.65 10.08 -19.44
N ARG A 69 1.51 10.12 -20.48
CA ARG A 69 2.14 8.94 -21.09
C ARG A 69 3.10 8.19 -20.16
N ARG A 70 3.50 8.79 -19.04
CA ARG A 70 4.30 8.14 -18.00
C ARG A 70 3.46 7.18 -17.15
N LEU A 71 2.13 7.32 -17.14
CA LEU A 71 1.20 6.43 -16.47
C LEU A 71 0.76 5.30 -17.39
N TYR A 72 0.33 4.19 -16.80
CA TYR A 72 -0.35 3.12 -17.54
C TYR A 72 -1.73 2.85 -17.00
N VAL A 73 -2.55 2.27 -17.87
CA VAL A 73 -3.94 1.90 -17.63
C VAL A 73 -4.06 0.40 -17.78
N ARG A 74 -4.80 -0.23 -16.86
CA ARG A 74 -5.19 -1.64 -16.95
C ARG A 74 -6.72 -1.71 -16.95
N LEU A 75 -7.26 -2.40 -17.94
CA LEU A 75 -8.69 -2.71 -18.07
C LEU A 75 -8.90 -4.21 -18.09
N TRP A 76 -9.71 -4.72 -17.19
CA TRP A 76 -10.02 -6.15 -17.12
C TRP A 76 -11.41 -6.36 -16.51
N ASN A 77 -11.87 -7.60 -16.50
CA ASN A 77 -13.16 -7.96 -15.93
C ASN A 77 -12.98 -9.11 -14.93
N GLU A 78 -13.56 -8.97 -13.75
CA GLU A 78 -13.59 -9.98 -12.69
C GLU A 78 -15.04 -10.33 -12.30
N SER A 79 -15.22 -11.08 -11.22
CA SER A 79 -16.53 -11.54 -10.75
C SER A 79 -17.42 -10.42 -10.19
N ASP A 80 -16.82 -9.34 -9.72
CA ASP A 80 -17.44 -8.15 -9.14
C ASP A 80 -17.65 -7.03 -10.16
N GLY A 81 -17.04 -7.12 -11.34
CA GLY A 81 -17.35 -6.27 -12.48
C GLY A 81 -16.13 -5.92 -13.34
N PRO A 82 -16.27 -4.94 -14.24
CA PRO A 82 -15.16 -4.38 -14.99
C PRO A 82 -14.31 -3.46 -14.11
N HIS A 83 -13.00 -3.59 -14.18
CA HIS A 83 -12.05 -2.75 -13.47
C HIS A 83 -11.34 -1.83 -14.45
N LEU A 84 -11.20 -0.57 -14.05
CA LEU A 84 -10.33 0.41 -14.67
C LEU A 84 -9.33 0.90 -13.62
N ARG A 85 -8.05 0.64 -13.87
CA ARG A 85 -6.95 1.07 -13.00
C ARG A 85 -6.00 1.98 -13.76
N VAL A 86 -5.66 3.12 -13.17
CA VAL A 86 -4.59 4.00 -13.63
C VAL A 86 -3.47 3.97 -12.58
N GLN A 87 -2.23 3.80 -13.02
CA GLN A 87 -1.12 3.59 -12.09
C GLN A 87 0.17 4.28 -12.54
N ILE A 88 0.87 4.85 -11.56
CA ILE A 88 2.25 5.31 -11.69
C ILE A 88 3.15 4.06 -11.72
N PRO A 89 4.00 3.87 -12.75
CA PRO A 89 4.95 2.77 -12.76
C PRO A 89 5.86 2.83 -11.54
N VAL A 90 6.10 1.68 -10.94
CA VAL A 90 6.86 1.53 -9.70
C VAL A 90 7.96 0.50 -9.91
N GLU A 91 9.09 0.70 -9.24
CA GLU A 91 10.24 -0.17 -9.32
C GLU A 91 10.88 -0.35 -7.94
N TRP A 92 11.46 -1.52 -7.70
CA TRP A 92 12.20 -1.77 -6.46
C TRP A 92 13.56 -1.06 -6.53
N LYS A 93 13.74 -0.04 -5.70
CA LYS A 93 15.02 0.67 -5.54
C LYS A 93 15.65 0.35 -4.20
N THR A 94 16.95 0.15 -4.20
CA THR A 94 17.74 0.17 -2.98
C THR A 94 17.98 1.64 -2.61
N ILE A 95 17.53 2.01 -1.42
CA ILE A 95 17.72 3.35 -0.87
C ILE A 95 18.43 3.26 0.47
N ASP A 96 19.24 4.26 0.78
CA ASP A 96 19.91 4.35 2.07
C ASP A 96 19.00 5.07 3.05
N VAL A 97 18.75 4.43 4.19
CA VAL A 97 17.94 5.00 5.27
C VAL A 97 18.76 5.10 6.55
N SER A 98 18.64 6.23 7.22
CA SER A 98 19.15 6.44 8.57
C SER A 98 17.98 6.32 9.55
N ARG A 99 18.10 5.44 10.54
CA ARG A 99 17.05 5.21 11.55
C ARG A 99 17.55 5.52 12.95
N ALA A 100 16.72 6.13 13.77
CA ALA A 100 16.94 6.26 15.21
C ALA A 100 15.62 6.11 15.95
N SER A 101 15.67 5.71 17.22
CA SER A 101 14.51 5.76 18.10
C SER A 101 14.86 6.38 19.45
N LEU A 102 13.84 6.98 20.08
CA LEU A 102 13.96 7.62 21.38
C LEU A 102 12.61 7.61 22.10
N ASN A 103 12.62 7.35 23.40
CA ASN A 103 11.43 7.50 24.23
C ASN A 103 11.27 8.94 24.71
N LEU A 104 10.08 9.50 24.54
CA LEU A 104 9.76 10.88 24.87
C LEU A 104 8.41 10.99 25.58
N SER A 105 8.34 11.83 26.59
CA SER A 105 7.11 12.23 27.25
C SER A 105 6.62 13.55 26.66
N ILE A 106 5.87 13.47 25.55
CA ILE A 106 5.30 14.64 24.86
C ILE A 106 3.77 14.60 24.83
N LEU A 107 3.15 15.78 24.86
CA LEU A 107 1.70 15.93 24.73
C LEU A 107 1.38 16.44 23.32
N ILE A 108 0.53 15.71 22.63
CA ILE A 108 0.03 16.09 21.30
C ILE A 108 -1.26 16.88 21.51
N THR A 109 -1.21 18.17 21.23
CA THR A 109 -2.35 19.10 21.29
C THR A 109 -2.60 19.66 19.89
N GLU A 110 -3.82 20.17 19.64
CA GLU A 110 -4.13 20.82 18.37
C GLU A 110 -3.21 22.01 18.07
N GLU A 111 -2.83 22.78 19.08
CA GLU A 111 -1.86 23.88 18.95
C GLU A 111 -0.51 23.39 18.42
N THR A 112 0.00 22.26 18.93
CA THR A 112 1.26 21.70 18.44
C THR A 112 1.13 21.16 17.02
N LEU A 113 0.00 20.54 16.67
CA LEU A 113 -0.25 20.06 15.31
C LEU A 113 -0.33 21.22 14.32
N GLU A 114 -1.00 22.32 14.68
CA GLU A 114 -1.04 23.54 13.87
C GLU A 114 0.34 24.16 13.68
N LYS A 115 1.16 24.21 14.75
CA LYS A 115 2.54 24.70 14.68
C LYS A 115 3.39 23.84 13.73
N LEU A 116 3.31 22.51 13.83
CA LEU A 116 4.02 21.58 12.95
C LEU A 116 3.61 21.78 11.48
N ARG A 117 2.31 21.93 11.19
CA ARG A 117 1.82 22.24 9.83
C ARG A 117 2.37 23.58 9.33
N ALA A 118 2.37 24.61 10.17
CA ALA A 118 2.93 25.92 9.83
C ALA A 118 4.44 25.87 9.54
N ASP A 119 5.16 24.99 10.24
CA ASP A 119 6.59 24.72 10.03
C ASP A 119 6.86 23.80 8.82
N GLY A 120 5.82 23.48 8.03
CA GLY A 120 5.92 22.73 6.78
C GLY A 120 5.99 21.21 6.95
N TRP A 121 5.61 20.67 8.11
CA TRP A 121 5.43 19.23 8.28
C TRP A 121 4.12 18.78 7.63
N ASN A 122 4.21 17.74 6.81
CA ASN A 122 3.04 16.99 6.39
C ASN A 122 2.59 16.09 7.55
N VAL A 123 1.39 16.33 8.06
CA VAL A 123 0.79 15.60 9.19
C VAL A 123 -0.23 14.62 8.62
N THR A 124 0.17 13.36 8.46
CA THR A 124 -0.71 12.31 7.90
C THR A 124 -1.80 11.92 8.89
N ASP A 125 -1.41 11.81 10.16
CA ASP A 125 -2.26 11.53 11.30
C ASP A 125 -1.67 12.23 12.53
N ASN A 126 -2.27 12.07 13.70
CA ASN A 126 -1.80 12.74 14.92
C ASN A 126 -0.47 12.20 15.47
N THR A 127 0.15 11.23 14.81
CA THR A 127 1.35 10.50 15.24
C THR A 127 2.43 10.37 14.17
N THR A 128 2.14 10.68 12.90
CA THR A 128 3.06 10.51 11.76
C THR A 128 3.28 11.83 11.06
N PHE A 129 4.55 12.23 10.97
CA PHE A 129 5.00 13.53 10.47
C PHE A 129 6.09 13.36 9.42
N GLU A 130 5.99 14.05 8.28
CA GLU A 130 6.99 13.96 7.22
C GLU A 130 7.37 15.33 6.68
N ARG A 131 8.68 15.58 6.52
CA ARG A 131 9.20 16.82 5.94
C ARG A 131 10.55 16.56 5.28
N ASN A 132 10.68 16.96 4.02
CA ASN A 132 11.93 16.87 3.26
C ASN A 132 12.58 15.47 3.26
N GLY A 133 11.80 14.38 3.24
CA GLY A 133 12.34 13.02 3.27
C GLY A 133 12.83 12.54 4.65
N VAL A 134 12.49 13.27 5.72
CA VAL A 134 12.57 12.79 7.10
C VAL A 134 11.16 12.50 7.59
N ARG A 135 10.93 11.27 8.05
CA ARG A 135 9.70 10.82 8.68
C ARG A 135 9.92 10.63 10.18
N ILE A 136 8.98 11.11 10.98
CA ILE A 136 8.92 10.91 12.42
C ILE A 136 7.59 10.24 12.74
N SER A 137 7.65 9.12 13.44
CA SER A 137 6.48 8.36 13.88
C SER A 137 6.47 8.25 15.39
N LEU A 138 5.31 8.47 16.01
CA LEU A 138 5.12 8.39 17.45
C LEU A 138 4.25 7.18 17.80
N THR A 139 4.82 6.18 18.43
CA THR A 139 4.07 5.02 18.92
C THR A 139 3.76 5.20 20.40
N PRO A 140 2.48 5.27 20.82
CA PRO A 140 2.15 5.37 22.24
C PRO A 140 2.55 4.08 22.94
N VAL A 141 3.39 4.21 23.97
CA VAL A 141 3.81 3.11 24.83
C VAL A 141 3.18 3.29 26.20
N THR A 142 2.46 2.25 26.64
CA THR A 142 1.99 2.19 28.02
C THR A 142 3.05 1.49 28.85
N GLY A 143 3.66 2.21 29.79
CA GLY A 143 4.52 1.62 30.79
C GLY A 143 3.79 0.53 31.59
N LYS A 144 4.51 -0.51 32.01
CA LYS A 144 3.97 -1.58 32.87
C LYS A 144 4.37 -1.41 34.33
N GLU A 145 5.20 -0.40 34.61
CA GLU A 145 5.84 -0.16 35.89
C GLU A 145 4.84 0.34 36.93
N CYS A 146 3.83 1.09 36.51
CA CYS A 146 2.86 1.70 37.38
C CYS A 146 1.44 1.51 36.84
N THR A 147 0.46 1.44 37.74
CA THR A 147 -0.96 1.39 37.37
C THR A 147 -1.66 2.75 37.52
N SER A 148 -1.04 3.68 38.26
CA SER A 148 -1.53 5.04 38.49
C SER A 148 -0.39 5.95 38.95
N ASP A 149 -0.46 7.26 38.71
CA ASP A 149 0.60 8.18 39.16
C ASP A 149 0.89 8.08 40.67
N ALA A 150 -0.12 7.71 41.47
CA ALA A 150 -0.01 7.58 42.92
C ALA A 150 0.83 6.37 43.38
N ASP A 151 1.01 5.37 42.51
CA ASP A 151 1.80 4.17 42.81
C ASP A 151 3.24 4.24 42.31
N CYS A 152 3.60 5.27 41.53
CA CYS A 152 4.97 5.55 41.14
C CYS A 152 5.74 6.38 42.17
N ALA A 153 7.06 6.21 42.20
CA ALA A 153 7.98 7.15 42.78
C ALA A 153 9.31 7.16 42.02
N THR A 154 10.05 8.27 42.13
CA THR A 154 11.43 8.34 41.65
C THR A 154 12.37 7.59 42.59
N GLY A 155 13.36 6.93 42.01
CA GLY A 155 14.46 6.22 42.65
C GLY A 155 15.78 6.49 41.93
N GLY A 156 16.89 5.97 42.47
CA GLY A 156 18.24 6.31 41.99
C GLY A 156 18.78 7.61 42.59
N CYS A 157 20.08 7.84 42.41
CA CYS A 157 20.78 8.97 43.04
C CYS A 157 20.36 10.34 42.48
N SER A 158 19.96 10.40 41.22
CA SER A 158 19.56 11.62 40.51
C SER A 158 18.06 11.70 40.24
N GLY A 159 17.26 10.79 40.80
CA GLY A 159 15.82 10.71 40.55
C GLY A 159 15.46 10.30 39.12
N GLU A 160 16.40 9.63 38.43
CA GLU A 160 16.32 9.27 37.02
C GLU A 160 15.54 7.97 36.75
N VAL A 161 15.21 7.20 37.80
CA VAL A 161 14.48 5.94 37.67
C VAL A 161 13.06 6.12 38.20
N CYS A 162 12.05 5.91 37.36
CA CYS A 162 10.66 5.84 37.80
C CYS A 162 10.25 4.37 37.98
N ALA A 163 9.73 4.02 39.16
CA ALA A 163 9.39 2.64 39.53
C ALA A 163 8.20 2.62 40.52
N PRO A 164 7.59 1.44 40.78
CA PRO A 164 6.67 1.29 41.90
C PRO A 164 7.24 1.85 43.19
N LYS A 165 6.43 2.56 43.97
CA LYS A 165 6.85 3.29 45.18
C LYS A 165 7.62 2.45 46.21
N LYS A 166 7.39 1.14 46.24
CA LYS A 166 8.13 0.19 47.08
C LYS A 166 9.54 -0.05 46.55
N GLU A 167 9.66 -0.28 45.25
CA GLU A 167 10.91 -0.63 44.57
C GLU A 167 11.80 0.60 44.34
N ALA A 168 11.22 1.76 44.05
CA ALA A 168 11.95 3.02 43.83
C ALA A 168 12.93 3.36 44.97
N ARG A 169 12.56 3.03 46.21
CA ARG A 169 13.38 3.26 47.41
C ARG A 169 14.58 2.32 47.53
N GLU A 170 14.56 1.20 46.82
CA GLU A 170 15.58 0.16 46.85
C GLU A 170 16.58 0.31 45.69
N ILE A 171 16.26 1.16 44.71
CA ILE A 171 17.10 1.38 43.53
C ILE A 171 18.20 2.39 43.85
N VAL A 172 19.45 1.94 43.73
CA VAL A 172 20.66 2.77 43.84
C VAL A 172 21.37 2.78 42.49
N THR A 173 21.55 3.96 41.93
CA THR A 173 22.27 4.19 40.67
C THR A 173 23.51 5.05 40.90
N PRO A 174 24.54 4.96 40.04
CA PRO A 174 25.61 5.95 40.02
C PRO A 174 25.05 7.35 39.77
N CYS A 175 25.52 8.36 40.51
CA CYS A 175 25.07 9.75 40.39
C CYS A 175 25.61 10.40 39.11
N VAL A 176 25.06 10.02 37.95
CA VAL A 176 25.43 10.56 36.64
C VAL A 176 24.27 11.38 36.11
N TYR A 177 24.34 12.69 36.34
CA TYR A 177 23.34 13.62 35.83
C TYR A 177 23.70 14.09 34.41
N LYS A 178 22.80 13.92 33.45
CA LYS A 178 22.98 14.44 32.09
C LYS A 178 22.00 15.60 31.82
N PRO A 179 22.44 16.71 31.20
CA PRO A 179 21.60 17.89 30.98
C PRO A 179 20.30 17.63 30.18
N TRP A 180 20.26 16.60 29.34
CA TRP A 180 19.07 16.26 28.57
C TRP A 180 17.94 15.65 29.41
N TYR A 181 18.21 15.16 30.62
CA TYR A 181 17.16 14.66 31.52
C TYR A 181 16.19 15.77 31.96
N ASP A 182 16.70 16.96 32.28
CA ASP A 182 15.87 18.14 32.59
C ASP A 182 15.07 18.58 31.37
N CYS A 183 15.75 18.71 30.23
CA CYS A 183 15.13 19.23 29.02
C CYS A 183 13.99 18.35 28.51
N LEU A 184 14.16 17.03 28.55
CA LEU A 184 13.14 16.07 28.12
C LEU A 184 12.12 15.74 29.21
N SER A 185 12.17 16.43 30.36
CA SER A 185 11.31 16.17 31.54
C SER A 185 11.31 14.70 32.00
N LEU A 186 12.44 14.00 31.80
CA LEU A 186 12.60 12.58 32.11
C LEU A 186 12.79 12.28 33.60
N THR A 187 12.86 13.32 34.43
CA THR A 187 12.89 13.23 35.90
C THR A 187 11.50 13.28 36.53
N SER A 188 10.45 13.52 35.74
CA SER A 188 9.07 13.40 36.19
C SER A 188 8.63 11.93 36.21
N CYS A 189 7.98 11.51 37.30
CA CYS A 189 7.57 10.12 37.49
C CYS A 189 6.05 10.04 37.71
N GLY A 190 5.41 9.16 36.94
CA GLY A 190 3.98 8.91 36.94
C GLY A 190 3.68 7.67 36.10
N CYS A 191 2.40 7.29 36.02
CA CYS A 191 1.90 6.28 35.11
C CYS A 191 1.83 6.90 33.70
N VAL A 192 3.02 7.21 33.16
CA VAL A 192 3.16 7.99 31.94
C VAL A 192 2.84 7.12 30.73
N ARG A 193 1.95 7.63 29.87
CA ARG A 193 1.92 7.25 28.45
C ARG A 193 3.03 8.06 27.78
N TYR A 194 4.15 7.43 27.49
CA TYR A 194 5.21 8.06 26.70
C TYR A 194 5.07 7.61 25.24
N PHE A 195 5.71 8.31 24.33
CA PHE A 195 5.81 7.92 22.93
C PHE A 195 7.20 7.36 22.66
N GLU A 196 7.27 6.24 21.96
CA GLU A 196 8.47 5.86 21.23
C GLU A 196 8.46 6.66 19.92
N LEU A 197 9.41 7.59 19.81
CA LEU A 197 9.66 8.37 18.61
C LEU A 197 10.62 7.57 17.73
N GLU A 198 10.17 7.18 16.55
CA GLU A 198 11.00 6.61 15.49
C GLU A 198 11.29 7.67 14.43
N VAL A 199 12.56 7.82 14.08
CA VAL A 199 13.05 8.72 13.03
C VAL A 199 13.55 7.89 11.86
N GLU A 200 13.16 8.29 10.65
CA GLU A 200 13.69 7.73 9.42
C GLU A 200 14.03 8.83 8.42
N GLY A 201 15.31 8.95 8.07
CA GLY A 201 15.79 9.83 6.99
C GLY A 201 16.09 9.03 5.74
N VAL A 202 15.48 9.37 4.61
CA VAL A 202 15.68 8.71 3.31
C VAL A 202 16.64 9.53 2.46
N ASN A 203 17.80 8.96 2.09
CA ASN A 203 18.85 9.67 1.33
C ASN A 203 19.24 11.02 1.96
N ARG A 204 19.26 11.10 3.29
CA ARG A 204 19.63 12.29 4.06
C ARG A 204 20.90 12.08 4.85
N SER A 205 21.66 13.16 5.01
CA SER A 205 22.80 13.21 5.92
C SER A 205 22.36 13.19 7.38
N ASP A 206 23.26 12.78 8.27
CA ASP A 206 22.97 12.72 9.70
C ASP A 206 22.66 14.11 10.27
N ASP A 207 23.31 15.15 9.75
CA ASP A 207 23.07 16.55 10.13
C ASP A 207 21.66 17.02 9.73
N GLU A 208 21.20 16.67 8.53
CA GLU A 208 19.84 16.98 8.07
C GLU A 208 18.78 16.28 8.94
N VAL A 209 19.02 15.01 9.31
CA VAL A 209 18.10 14.25 10.18
C VAL A 209 18.07 14.85 11.58
N ASN A 210 19.23 15.14 12.17
CA ASN A 210 19.32 15.74 13.50
C ASN A 210 18.68 17.13 13.55
N ALA A 211 18.88 17.96 12.53
CA ALA A 211 18.24 19.27 12.41
C ALA A 211 16.71 19.13 12.32
N ALA A 212 16.21 18.19 11.50
CA ALA A 212 14.77 17.96 11.38
C ALA A 212 14.15 17.50 12.71
N VAL A 213 14.81 16.62 13.46
CA VAL A 213 14.30 16.18 14.78
C VAL A 213 14.34 17.33 15.79
N LYS A 214 15.40 18.15 15.79
CA LYS A 214 15.48 19.34 16.65
C LYS A 214 14.33 20.31 16.38
N ASP A 215 14.06 20.60 15.11
CA ASP A 215 12.94 21.44 14.71
C ASP A 215 11.60 20.85 15.15
N PHE A 216 11.39 19.54 14.93
CA PHE A 216 10.19 18.84 15.36
C PHE A 216 9.96 18.97 16.86
N LEU A 217 10.99 18.70 17.67
CA LEU A 217 10.92 18.77 19.12
C LEU A 217 10.70 20.20 19.63
N SER A 218 11.16 21.22 18.89
CA SER A 218 10.91 22.63 19.22
C SER A 218 9.42 23.00 19.15
N ALA A 219 8.62 22.28 18.37
CA ALA A 219 7.16 22.45 18.36
C ALA A 219 6.55 22.13 19.73
N PHE A 220 7.16 21.19 20.47
CA PHE A 220 6.77 20.76 21.82
C PHE A 220 7.50 21.53 22.93
N GLY A 221 8.23 22.60 22.60
CA GLY A 221 8.99 23.39 23.57
C GLY A 221 10.33 22.75 24.02
N ILE A 222 10.74 21.66 23.39
CA ILE A 222 12.01 20.98 23.67
C ILE A 222 13.11 21.63 22.81
N SER A 223 14.10 22.26 23.45
CA SER A 223 15.14 23.05 22.77
C SER A 223 16.57 22.52 22.89
N CYS A 224 16.78 21.43 23.63
CA CYS A 224 18.10 20.82 23.77
C CYS A 224 18.49 19.93 22.59
N ASP A 225 19.80 19.72 22.45
CA ASP A 225 20.32 18.71 21.53
C ASP A 225 20.09 17.32 22.11
N VAL A 226 19.35 16.49 21.37
CA VAL A 226 19.01 15.13 21.77
C VAL A 226 19.95 14.17 21.04
N PRO A 227 20.73 13.34 21.76
CA PRO A 227 21.67 12.44 21.11
C PRO A 227 20.93 11.29 20.41
N LEU A 228 20.75 11.40 19.10
CA LEU A 228 20.24 10.32 18.27
C LEU A 228 21.38 9.41 17.81
N THR A 229 21.24 8.11 18.04
CA THR A 229 22.14 7.12 17.46
C THR A 229 21.56 6.67 16.13
N LEU A 230 22.00 7.28 15.04
CA LEU A 230 21.55 6.95 13.70
C LEU A 230 22.22 5.66 13.21
N VAL A 231 21.40 4.67 12.89
CA VAL A 231 21.79 3.42 12.27
C VAL A 231 21.50 3.51 10.78
N LYS A 232 22.55 3.46 9.96
CA LYS A 232 22.43 3.45 8.49
C LYS A 232 22.18 2.03 8.00
N THR A 233 21.15 1.87 7.19
CA THR A 233 20.81 0.59 6.56
C THR A 233 20.38 0.85 5.12
N SER A 234 20.81 0.01 4.19
CA SER A 234 20.26 0.02 2.84
C SER A 234 19.03 -0.88 2.80
N VAL A 235 17.89 -0.33 2.40
CA VAL A 235 16.61 -1.05 2.32
C VAL A 235 16.10 -1.01 0.88
N THR A 236 15.56 -2.14 0.41
CA THR A 236 14.87 -2.17 -0.88
C THR A 236 13.42 -1.75 -0.68
N ARG A 237 13.03 -0.64 -1.32
CA ARG A 237 11.65 -0.12 -1.29
C ARG A 237 11.08 -0.02 -2.68
N LEU A 238 9.77 -0.10 -2.74
CA LEU A 238 9.04 0.20 -3.96
C LEU A 238 8.99 1.72 -4.11
N SER A 239 9.53 2.22 -5.21
CA SER A 239 9.60 3.65 -5.51
C SER A 239 8.86 3.95 -6.81
N PRO A 240 8.06 5.03 -6.86
CA PRO A 240 7.43 5.43 -8.09
C PRO A 240 8.48 5.99 -9.07
N SER A 241 8.18 5.87 -10.36
CA SER A 241 9.03 6.37 -11.46
C SER A 241 8.95 7.89 -11.64
N LEU A 242 7.95 8.53 -11.05
CA LEU A 242 7.79 9.99 -10.95
C LEU A 242 7.18 10.36 -9.60
N ASP A 243 7.28 11.63 -9.21
CA ASP A 243 6.62 12.13 -8.00
C ASP A 243 5.08 12.12 -8.18
N PRO A 244 4.32 11.45 -7.31
CA PRO A 244 2.85 11.43 -7.39
C PRO A 244 2.19 12.81 -7.36
N SER A 245 2.85 13.83 -6.83
CA SER A 245 2.35 15.21 -6.81
C SER A 245 2.40 15.91 -8.18
N GLU A 246 3.20 15.39 -9.13
CA GLU A 246 3.25 15.90 -10.51
C GLU A 246 2.01 15.53 -11.34
N VAL A 247 1.23 14.54 -10.90
CA VAL A 247 0.10 13.98 -11.63
C VAL A 247 -1.14 13.85 -10.76
N ASN A 248 -2.31 14.10 -11.33
CA ASN A 248 -3.55 14.07 -10.57
C ASN A 248 -4.38 12.80 -10.87
N ALA A 249 -4.66 11.99 -9.85
CA ALA A 249 -5.41 10.74 -9.96
C ALA A 249 -6.79 10.93 -10.60
N SER A 250 -7.56 11.91 -10.11
CA SER A 250 -8.91 12.22 -10.62
C SER A 250 -8.89 12.63 -12.09
N LYS A 251 -7.98 13.53 -12.49
CA LYS A 251 -7.83 13.92 -13.92
C LYS A 251 -7.38 12.76 -14.80
N ALA A 252 -6.49 11.90 -14.30
CA ALA A 252 -6.04 10.73 -15.04
C ALA A 252 -7.18 9.74 -15.26
N LEU A 253 -7.95 9.42 -14.21
CA LEU A 253 -9.10 8.53 -14.30
C LEU A 253 -10.22 9.11 -15.19
N LYS A 254 -10.45 10.43 -15.13
CA LYS A 254 -11.40 11.14 -16.00
C LYS A 254 -11.10 10.92 -17.47
N ALA A 255 -9.85 11.14 -17.88
CA ALA A 255 -9.45 10.98 -19.29
C ALA A 255 -9.69 9.55 -19.80
N GLU A 256 -9.47 8.54 -18.96
CA GLU A 256 -9.72 7.15 -19.36
C GLU A 256 -11.22 6.81 -19.42
N LEU A 257 -12.02 7.28 -18.47
CA LEU A 257 -13.48 7.08 -18.49
C LEU A 257 -14.11 7.76 -19.71
N GLU A 258 -13.72 9.01 -20.00
CA GLU A 258 -14.19 9.77 -21.17
C GLU A 258 -13.84 9.03 -22.46
N TRP A 259 -12.59 8.59 -22.62
CA TRP A 259 -12.17 7.83 -23.80
C TRP A 259 -12.94 6.51 -23.97
N LEU A 260 -13.23 5.80 -22.88
CA LEU A 260 -14.06 4.58 -22.93
C LEU A 260 -15.50 4.85 -23.36
N ILE A 261 -16.06 5.98 -22.93
CA ILE A 261 -17.40 6.43 -23.32
C ILE A 261 -17.41 6.84 -24.80
N GLU A 262 -16.43 7.62 -25.23
CA GLU A 262 -16.29 8.09 -26.63
C GLU A 262 -16.14 6.93 -27.62
N THR A 263 -15.38 5.90 -27.25
CA THR A 263 -15.20 4.69 -28.08
C THR A 263 -16.41 3.76 -28.05
N GLY A 264 -17.40 4.02 -27.19
CA GLY A 264 -18.57 3.17 -26.98
C GLY A 264 -18.27 1.87 -26.21
N ALA A 265 -17.06 1.74 -25.65
CA ALA A 265 -16.67 0.61 -24.80
C ALA A 265 -17.36 0.66 -23.43
N LEU A 266 -17.76 1.84 -22.97
CA LEU A 266 -18.45 2.09 -21.72
C LEU A 266 -19.69 2.96 -21.94
N ARG A 267 -20.79 2.63 -21.26
CA ARG A 267 -21.95 3.50 -21.10
C ARG A 267 -22.20 3.74 -19.63
N MET A 268 -22.09 5.00 -19.23
CA MET A 268 -22.18 5.49 -17.85
C MET A 268 -22.72 6.92 -17.87
N ASP A 269 -23.55 7.26 -16.90
CA ASP A 269 -24.13 8.61 -16.81
C ASP A 269 -23.11 9.60 -16.24
N GLU A 270 -23.23 10.88 -16.63
CA GLU A 270 -22.31 11.94 -16.18
C GLU A 270 -22.25 12.07 -14.65
N SER A 271 -23.39 11.91 -13.97
CA SER A 271 -23.47 11.95 -12.51
C SER A 271 -22.68 10.82 -11.84
N ASP A 272 -22.59 9.66 -12.48
CA ASP A 272 -21.78 8.54 -12.01
C ASP A 272 -20.31 8.80 -12.24
N VAL A 273 -19.92 9.35 -13.39
CA VAL A 273 -18.53 9.75 -13.67
C VAL A 273 -18.07 10.72 -12.59
N GLU A 274 -18.83 11.79 -12.35
CA GLU A 274 -18.50 12.77 -11.31
C GLU A 274 -18.51 12.16 -9.89
N GLY A 275 -19.33 11.14 -9.65
CA GLY A 275 -19.28 10.36 -8.41
C GLY A 275 -17.96 9.64 -8.20
N VAL A 276 -17.49 8.91 -9.20
CA VAL A 276 -16.19 8.21 -9.18
C VAL A 276 -15.04 9.21 -9.01
N LEU A 277 -15.08 10.32 -9.74
CA LEU A 277 -14.00 11.32 -9.73
C LEU A 277 -13.84 12.05 -8.39
N ARG A 278 -14.92 12.15 -7.60
CA ARG A 278 -14.86 12.69 -6.23
C ARG A 278 -14.13 11.77 -5.26
N ALA A 279 -14.17 10.46 -5.49
CA ALA A 279 -13.45 9.47 -4.68
C ALA A 279 -12.04 9.15 -5.22
N ALA A 280 -11.64 9.75 -6.34
CA ALA A 280 -10.44 9.38 -7.07
C ALA A 280 -9.17 10.00 -6.48
N GLU A 281 -8.50 9.23 -5.62
CA GLU A 281 -7.20 9.58 -5.02
C GLU A 281 -6.17 8.46 -5.23
N TRP A 282 -4.88 8.83 -5.23
CA TRP A 282 -3.80 7.83 -5.23
C TRP A 282 -3.87 7.00 -3.96
N GLY A 283 -3.88 5.68 -4.08
CA GLY A 283 -4.08 4.75 -2.96
C GLY A 283 -5.45 4.10 -2.93
N ASN A 284 -6.44 4.69 -3.62
CA ASN A 284 -7.77 4.08 -3.77
C ASN A 284 -7.75 3.02 -4.86
N ALA A 285 -6.98 1.95 -4.63
CA ALA A 285 -6.77 0.84 -5.54
C ALA A 285 -6.53 -0.49 -4.81
N GLY A 286 -6.60 -1.59 -5.56
CA GLY A 286 -6.42 -2.93 -5.00
C GLY A 286 -7.59 -3.38 -4.13
N HIS A 287 -7.47 -4.54 -3.49
CA HIS A 287 -8.62 -5.22 -2.88
C HIS A 287 -9.29 -4.49 -1.71
N ASN A 288 -8.55 -3.64 -1.00
CA ASN A 288 -9.07 -2.99 0.20
C ASN A 288 -9.68 -1.62 -0.06
N SER A 289 -9.25 -0.91 -1.11
CA SER A 289 -9.55 0.53 -1.24
C SER A 289 -9.94 0.95 -2.67
N HIS A 290 -10.12 0.02 -3.61
CA HIS A 290 -10.67 0.37 -4.93
C HIS A 290 -12.04 1.04 -4.78
N ILE A 291 -12.34 1.94 -5.70
CA ILE A 291 -13.60 2.69 -5.75
C ILE A 291 -14.66 1.80 -6.36
N GLY A 292 -15.85 1.79 -5.77
CA GLY A 292 -16.99 1.09 -6.35
C GLY A 292 -18.31 1.65 -5.84
N TRP A 293 -19.40 1.14 -6.38
CA TRP A 293 -20.75 1.49 -5.96
C TRP A 293 -21.15 0.62 -4.76
N TYR A 294 -20.94 1.16 -3.55
CA TYR A 294 -21.13 0.43 -2.30
C TYR A 294 -22.20 1.05 -1.41
N GLU A 295 -22.75 0.23 -0.53
CA GLU A 295 -23.63 0.69 0.54
C GLU A 295 -22.80 1.40 1.62
N THR A 296 -23.21 2.60 1.99
CA THR A 296 -22.58 3.45 3.00
C THR A 296 -23.14 3.15 4.40
N GLY A 297 -22.47 3.64 5.45
CA GLY A 297 -22.88 3.43 6.86
C GLY A 297 -24.32 3.86 7.22
N ASN A 298 -24.91 4.75 6.43
CA ASN A 298 -26.29 5.25 6.57
C ASN A 298 -27.32 4.50 5.69
N GLY A 299 -26.92 3.40 5.03
CA GLY A 299 -27.79 2.58 4.19
C GLY A 299 -28.11 3.14 2.80
N THR A 300 -27.39 4.19 2.36
CA THR A 300 -27.46 4.69 0.97
C THR A 300 -26.39 4.03 0.10
N PHE A 301 -26.45 4.23 -1.22
CA PHE A 301 -25.36 3.79 -2.11
C PHE A 301 -24.62 5.00 -2.69
N ALA A 302 -23.29 4.90 -2.76
CA ALA A 302 -22.44 5.93 -3.32
C ALA A 302 -21.19 5.31 -3.96
N TRP A 303 -20.51 6.10 -4.80
CA TRP A 303 -19.16 5.81 -5.27
C TRP A 303 -18.18 6.17 -4.15
N ILE A 304 -17.64 5.15 -3.48
CA ILE A 304 -16.72 5.29 -2.35
C ILE A 304 -15.62 4.22 -2.42
N PRO A 305 -14.48 4.44 -1.75
CA PRO A 305 -13.51 3.39 -1.49
C PRO A 305 -14.14 2.20 -0.76
N TYR A 306 -13.69 0.98 -1.08
CA TYR A 306 -14.27 -0.24 -0.53
C TYR A 306 -14.19 -0.31 1.00
N ASP A 307 -13.10 0.13 1.60
CA ASP A 307 -12.86 0.19 3.05
C ASP A 307 -13.78 1.16 3.80
N GLU A 308 -14.42 2.11 3.10
CA GLU A 308 -15.44 3.01 3.67
C GLU A 308 -16.87 2.44 3.60
N SER A 309 -17.04 1.29 2.95
CA SER A 309 -18.36 0.65 2.83
C SER A 309 -18.91 0.15 4.17
N LEU A 310 -20.19 -0.21 4.20
CA LEU A 310 -20.87 -0.64 5.42
C LEU A 310 -20.21 -1.86 6.09
N ASN A 311 -19.70 -2.83 5.32
CA ASN A 311 -19.11 -4.07 5.84
C ASN A 311 -17.98 -4.61 4.94
N PRO A 312 -16.82 -3.95 4.85
CA PRO A 312 -15.73 -4.39 4.00
C PRO A 312 -15.04 -5.64 4.56
N LEU A 313 -14.71 -6.58 3.66
CA LEU A 313 -13.90 -7.75 3.98
C LEU A 313 -12.44 -7.50 3.60
N LEU A 314 -11.73 -6.81 4.48
CA LEU A 314 -10.34 -6.39 4.24
C LEU A 314 -9.36 -7.56 4.32
N VAL A 315 -8.49 -7.65 3.31
CA VAL A 315 -7.38 -8.60 3.31
C VAL A 315 -6.19 -8.04 4.09
N ARG A 316 -5.39 -8.93 4.70
CA ARG A 316 -4.20 -8.57 5.50
C ARG A 316 -2.88 -9.08 4.95
N CYS A 317 -2.91 -9.82 3.84
CA CYS A 317 -1.69 -10.33 3.21
C CYS A 317 -1.11 -9.32 2.24
N PHE A 318 0.21 -9.37 2.06
CA PHE A 318 0.95 -8.52 1.13
C PHE A 318 1.63 -9.36 0.06
N THR A 319 1.62 -8.89 -1.18
CA THR A 319 2.43 -9.44 -2.27
C THR A 319 3.66 -8.57 -2.53
N ARG A 320 4.75 -9.20 -2.98
CA ARG A 320 5.94 -8.51 -3.51
C ARG A 320 5.97 -8.45 -5.03
N GLU A 321 5.00 -9.10 -5.68
CA GLU A 321 4.88 -9.11 -7.12
C GLU A 321 4.37 -7.76 -7.59
N VAL A 322 5.20 -7.09 -8.39
CA VAL A 322 4.87 -5.82 -9.03
C VAL A 322 5.07 -6.04 -10.52
N PRO A 323 3.99 -6.08 -11.33
CA PRO A 323 4.12 -6.33 -12.75
C PRO A 323 4.79 -5.14 -13.43
N VAL A 324 5.73 -5.44 -14.32
CA VAL A 324 6.37 -4.45 -15.20
C VAL A 324 5.90 -4.71 -16.63
N TYR A 325 5.51 -3.65 -17.33
CA TYR A 325 4.98 -3.74 -18.69
C TYR A 325 5.85 -2.97 -19.68
N GLU A 326 6.35 -3.66 -20.70
CA GLU A 326 7.00 -3.03 -21.85
C GLU A 326 5.94 -2.56 -22.86
N LEU A 327 5.38 -1.37 -22.63
CA LEU A 327 4.28 -0.86 -23.44
C LEU A 327 4.76 -0.28 -24.78
N PRO A 328 4.05 -0.50 -25.91
CA PRO A 328 4.35 0.11 -27.21
C PRO A 328 4.23 1.64 -27.20
N ASN A 329 5.13 2.35 -27.85
CA ASN A 329 5.15 3.82 -27.83
C ASN A 329 3.82 4.43 -28.35
N GLY A 330 3.39 5.53 -27.72
CA GLY A 330 2.10 6.18 -27.99
C GLY A 330 1.00 5.81 -26.99
N THR A 331 -0.12 6.52 -27.07
CA THR A 331 -1.37 6.22 -26.34
C THR A 331 -2.22 5.25 -27.14
N ALA A 332 -3.10 4.51 -26.46
CA ALA A 332 -4.04 3.64 -27.14
C ALA A 332 -4.95 4.44 -28.09
N TYR A 333 -5.40 3.81 -29.17
CA TYR A 333 -6.45 4.35 -30.01
C TYR A 333 -7.14 3.23 -30.77
N VAL A 334 -8.40 3.48 -31.13
CA VAL A 334 -9.17 2.62 -32.03
C VAL A 334 -9.05 3.21 -33.43
N GLY A 335 -8.52 2.44 -34.37
CA GLY A 335 -8.31 2.89 -35.75
C GLY A 335 -8.39 1.73 -36.74
N PRO A 336 -8.41 1.99 -38.05
CA PRO A 336 -8.45 0.91 -39.04
C PRO A 336 -7.31 -0.07 -38.80
N THR A 337 -7.63 -1.37 -38.77
CA THR A 337 -6.62 -2.43 -38.67
C THR A 337 -5.66 -2.26 -39.84
N LEU A 338 -4.41 -1.86 -39.59
CA LEU A 338 -3.39 -1.89 -40.62
C LEU A 338 -3.39 -3.32 -41.18
N THR A 339 -3.76 -3.45 -42.46
CA THR A 339 -3.69 -4.71 -43.17
C THR A 339 -2.26 -5.22 -43.02
N LYS A 340 -2.13 -6.31 -42.27
CA LYS A 340 -0.88 -7.07 -42.15
C LYS A 340 -0.29 -7.20 -43.57
N PRO A 341 0.96 -6.74 -43.82
CA PRO A 341 1.61 -7.00 -45.10
C PRO A 341 1.61 -8.51 -45.34
N PRO A 342 1.49 -8.97 -46.60
CA PRO A 342 1.48 -10.40 -46.90
C PRO A 342 2.72 -11.03 -46.27
N SER A 343 2.51 -12.09 -45.49
CA SER A 343 3.58 -12.91 -44.93
C SER A 343 4.53 -13.31 -46.05
N GLY A 344 5.73 -12.74 -46.05
CA GLY A 344 6.84 -13.27 -46.81
C GLY A 344 7.29 -14.55 -46.13
N ASP A 345 7.15 -15.67 -46.84
CA ASP A 345 7.81 -16.93 -46.52
C ASP A 345 9.30 -16.69 -46.28
N SER A 346 9.81 -17.17 -45.14
CA SER A 346 11.18 -17.64 -44.98
C SER A 346 11.32 -18.47 -43.70
N THR A 347 11.20 -19.77 -43.92
CA THR A 347 12.12 -20.81 -43.41
C THR A 347 12.13 -21.11 -41.91
N THR A 348 11.46 -22.22 -41.61
CA THR A 348 11.80 -23.23 -40.61
C THR A 348 13.25 -23.21 -40.11
N THR A 349 13.43 -23.03 -38.80
CA THR A 349 14.51 -23.70 -38.07
C THR A 349 13.90 -24.40 -36.86
N SER A 350 13.94 -25.72 -36.90
CA SER A 350 13.47 -26.67 -35.91
C SER A 350 14.32 -26.59 -34.64
N GLY A 351 13.71 -26.15 -33.55
CA GLY A 351 14.23 -26.25 -32.19
C GLY A 351 13.26 -27.05 -31.33
N SER A 352 13.37 -28.37 -31.39
CA SER A 352 12.66 -29.31 -30.51
C SER A 352 13.20 -29.19 -29.09
N THR A 353 12.35 -28.80 -28.13
CA THR A 353 12.50 -29.23 -26.74
C THR A 353 11.14 -29.62 -26.19
N LYS A 354 11.09 -30.91 -25.84
CA LYS A 354 10.00 -31.65 -25.21
C LYS A 354 9.40 -30.89 -24.02
N GLY A 355 8.08 -30.96 -23.92
CA GLY A 355 7.37 -30.57 -22.72
C GLY A 355 7.75 -31.48 -21.54
N GLU A 356 8.20 -30.87 -20.45
CA GLU A 356 8.23 -31.46 -19.13
C GLU A 356 7.12 -30.81 -18.30
N VAL A 357 5.99 -31.49 -18.22
CA VAL A 357 4.98 -31.22 -17.19
C VAL A 357 5.44 -31.93 -15.93
N CYS A 358 6.33 -31.29 -15.17
CA CYS A 358 6.68 -31.71 -13.81
C CYS A 358 5.75 -30.97 -12.83
N GLY A 359 4.52 -31.46 -12.72
CA GLY A 359 3.55 -31.03 -11.71
C GLY A 359 3.20 -32.19 -10.78
N PRO A 360 3.05 -31.95 -9.46
CA PRO A 360 2.79 -33.00 -8.46
C PRO A 360 1.47 -33.77 -8.71
N GLY A 361 0.60 -33.29 -9.59
CA GLY A 361 -0.67 -33.94 -9.94
C GLY A 361 -0.54 -35.27 -10.72
N ILE A 362 0.52 -35.45 -11.53
CA ILE A 362 0.68 -36.68 -12.34
C ILE A 362 1.13 -37.87 -11.46
N VAL A 363 1.94 -37.60 -10.43
CA VAL A 363 2.41 -38.64 -9.49
C VAL A 363 1.24 -39.16 -8.63
N VAL A 364 0.31 -38.30 -8.25
CA VAL A 364 -0.90 -38.69 -7.50
C VAL A 364 -1.88 -39.49 -8.37
N LEU A 365 -2.02 -39.13 -9.65
CA LEU A 365 -2.90 -39.85 -10.59
C LEU A 365 -2.37 -41.26 -10.89
N LEU A 366 -1.05 -41.42 -11.07
CA LEU A 366 -0.42 -42.73 -11.28
C LEU A 366 -0.49 -43.62 -10.02
N ALA A 367 -0.34 -43.04 -8.82
CA ALA A 367 -0.47 -43.77 -7.56
C ALA A 367 -1.91 -44.30 -7.31
N LEU A 368 -2.93 -43.52 -7.71
CA LEU A 368 -4.33 -43.93 -7.61
C LEU A 368 -4.71 -45.04 -8.60
N ILE A 369 -4.16 -45.02 -9.81
CA ILE A 369 -4.39 -46.08 -10.81
C ILE A 369 -3.75 -47.40 -10.35
N ALA A 370 -2.54 -47.36 -9.78
CA ALA A 370 -1.88 -48.55 -9.23
C ALA A 370 -2.65 -49.14 -8.02
N ALA A 371 -3.19 -48.30 -7.14
CA ALA A 371 -3.97 -48.75 -5.98
C ALA A 371 -5.34 -49.35 -6.37
N LEU A 372 -5.92 -48.92 -7.50
CA LEU A 372 -7.20 -49.45 -8.01
C LEU A 372 -7.02 -50.69 -8.91
N ALA A 373 -5.87 -50.85 -9.56
CA ALA A 373 -5.55 -52.04 -10.35
C ALA A 373 -5.15 -53.26 -9.49
N GLY A 374 -4.64 -53.05 -8.27
CA GLY A 374 -4.27 -54.12 -7.33
C GLY A 374 -5.42 -54.76 -6.55
N ARG A 375 -6.68 -54.42 -6.86
CA ARG A 375 -7.88 -55.05 -6.30
C ARG A 375 -8.82 -55.48 -7.42
N ARG A 376 -8.42 -56.50 -8.17
CA ARG A 376 -9.33 -57.45 -8.82
C ARG A 376 -8.82 -58.87 -8.59
#